data_AF-A0A2N2X2V6-F1
#
_entry.id   AF-A0A2N2X2V6-F1
#
_cell.length_a   1.000
_cell.length_b   1.000
_cell.length_c   1.000
_cell.angle_alpha   90.00
_cell.angle_beta   90.00
_cell.angle_gamma   90.00
#
_symmetry.space_group_name_H-M   'P 1'
#
loop_
_entity.id
_entity.type
_entity.pdbx_description
1 polymer ?
#
loop_
_entity_poly.entity_id
_entity_poly.type
_entity_poly.pdbx_seq_one_letter_code
_entity_poly.pdbx_strand_id
1 'polypeptide(L)'
;MPEAAEKLKMLNQKMYSMKRSNLKTFFMVVATVSLFAYLTSCSESNDSHPTGKITVSMTDSIANYLAVNVDVKALRVHVTPADNLADNDSVSLDSSQWFELETHAGVYNLLDFSDGVDTLLAQGELPVGYVSQIRLILGENNSIVTLTDTFALNIPSGSTSGFKILVNQELTDVESLDLLFDFDAGKSVIVTGNGVFQLKPVLHLVEPENL
;
A
#
# COMPACT_ATOMS: atom_id res chain seq x y z
N MET A 1 -13.15 -67.44 51.84
CA MET A 1 -12.68 -67.33 50.44
C MET A 1 -13.50 -66.38 49.52
N PRO A 2 -14.23 -65.33 49.99
CA PRO A 2 -14.93 -64.41 49.06
C PRO A 2 -14.11 -63.18 48.61
N GLU A 3 -13.02 -62.83 49.28
CA GLU A 3 -12.31 -61.55 49.09
C GLU A 3 -11.59 -61.42 47.73
N ALA A 4 -11.09 -62.53 47.17
CA ALA A 4 -10.33 -62.51 45.91
C ALA A 4 -11.24 -62.27 44.68
N ALA A 5 -12.48 -62.78 44.70
CA ALA A 5 -13.42 -62.63 43.61
C ALA A 5 -13.97 -61.19 43.52
N GLU A 6 -14.11 -60.52 44.65
CA GLU A 6 -14.58 -59.13 44.71
C GLU A 6 -13.50 -58.14 44.25
N LYS A 7 -12.24 -58.36 44.64
CA LYS A 7 -11.10 -57.59 44.15
C LYS A 7 -10.92 -57.71 42.63
N LEU A 8 -11.14 -58.89 42.05
CA LEU A 8 -11.07 -59.10 40.60
C LEU A 8 -12.22 -58.40 39.84
N LYS A 9 -13.43 -58.35 40.41
CA LYS A 9 -14.56 -57.60 39.82
C LYS A 9 -14.30 -56.09 39.84
N MET A 10 -13.77 -55.56 40.95
CA MET A 10 -13.43 -54.14 41.05
C MET A 10 -12.27 -53.74 40.11
N LEU A 11 -11.30 -54.62 39.87
CA LEU A 11 -10.18 -54.36 38.97
C LEU A 11 -10.62 -54.29 37.49
N ASN A 12 -11.50 -55.21 37.06
CA ASN A 12 -12.05 -55.18 35.71
C ASN A 12 -12.99 -53.99 35.47
N GLN A 13 -13.77 -53.57 36.47
CA GLN A 13 -14.64 -52.40 36.36
C GLN A 13 -13.84 -51.09 36.23
N LYS A 14 -12.71 -50.95 36.95
CA LYS A 14 -11.80 -49.80 36.81
C LYS A 14 -11.05 -49.78 35.48
N MET A 15 -10.65 -50.93 34.93
CA MET A 15 -10.04 -50.99 33.60
C MET A 15 -11.03 -50.60 32.48
N TYR A 16 -12.30 -50.96 32.62
CA TYR A 16 -13.31 -50.65 31.59
C TYR A 16 -13.71 -49.16 31.56
N SER A 17 -13.67 -48.46 32.69
CA SER A 17 -13.99 -47.01 32.74
C SER A 17 -12.84 -46.10 32.30
N MET A 18 -11.58 -46.52 32.47
CA MET A 18 -10.41 -45.72 32.06
C MET A 18 -10.15 -45.70 30.54
N LYS A 19 -10.75 -46.62 29.77
CA LYS A 19 -10.51 -46.70 28.31
C LYS A 19 -11.48 -45.86 27.47
N ARG A 20 -12.39 -45.08 28.08
CA ARG A 20 -13.46 -44.36 27.38
C ARG A 20 -13.40 -42.83 27.45
N SER A 21 -12.55 -42.22 28.28
CA SER A 21 -12.53 -40.75 28.46
C SER A 21 -11.44 -40.00 27.70
N ASN A 22 -10.41 -40.67 27.19
CA ASN A 22 -9.23 -39.99 26.62
C ASN A 22 -9.12 -40.03 25.08
N LEU A 23 -10.07 -40.70 24.39
CA LEU A 23 -10.08 -40.76 22.93
C LEU A 23 -10.92 -39.63 22.29
N LYS A 24 -11.95 -39.14 22.99
CA LYS A 24 -12.83 -38.07 22.50
C LYS A 24 -12.20 -36.68 22.64
N THR A 25 -11.43 -36.45 23.70
CA THR A 25 -10.65 -35.22 23.91
C THR A 25 -9.46 -35.13 22.96
N PHE A 26 -8.86 -36.25 22.56
CA PHE A 26 -7.79 -36.25 21.56
C PHE A 26 -8.31 -35.95 20.14
N PHE A 27 -9.49 -36.47 19.76
CA PHE A 27 -10.11 -36.14 18.47
C PHE A 27 -10.66 -34.70 18.38
N MET A 28 -10.96 -34.05 19.51
CA MET A 28 -11.50 -32.67 19.54
C MET A 28 -10.42 -31.58 19.46
N VAL A 29 -9.19 -31.87 19.94
CA VAL A 29 -8.05 -30.94 19.87
C VAL A 29 -7.38 -30.97 18.49
N VAL A 30 -7.35 -32.13 17.82
CA VAL A 30 -6.80 -32.24 16.45
C VAL A 30 -7.69 -31.54 15.41
N ALA A 31 -9.01 -31.47 15.64
CA ALA A 31 -9.95 -30.79 14.75
C ALA A 31 -9.90 -29.25 14.84
N THR A 32 -9.38 -28.68 15.93
CA THR A 32 -9.33 -27.21 16.14
C THR A 32 -7.98 -26.59 15.78
N VAL A 33 -6.88 -27.35 15.85
CA VAL A 33 -5.55 -26.88 15.39
C VAL A 33 -5.43 -26.93 13.86
N SER A 34 -6.25 -27.73 13.17
CA SER A 34 -6.23 -27.86 11.71
C SER A 34 -6.95 -26.74 10.95
N LEU A 35 -7.56 -25.77 11.65
CA LEU A 35 -8.29 -24.65 11.01
C LEU A 35 -7.49 -23.34 10.96
N PHE A 36 -6.31 -23.27 11.60
CA PHE A 36 -5.45 -22.07 11.57
C PHE A 36 -4.33 -22.10 10.52
N ALA A 37 -4.25 -23.14 9.69
CA ALA A 37 -3.22 -23.26 8.65
C ALA A 37 -3.60 -22.65 7.29
N TYR A 38 -4.78 -22.04 7.15
CA TYR A 38 -5.29 -21.57 5.85
C TYR A 38 -5.11 -20.07 5.56
N LEU A 39 -4.23 -19.37 6.27
CA LEU A 39 -3.87 -17.97 5.94
C LEU A 39 -2.40 -17.80 5.57
N THR A 40 -1.87 -18.73 4.77
CA THR A 40 -0.68 -18.44 3.94
C THR A 40 -1.10 -18.45 2.47
N SER A 41 -1.84 -17.41 2.08
CA SER A 41 -1.93 -17.03 0.67
C SER A 41 -0.64 -16.29 0.32
N CYS A 42 0.44 -17.04 0.16
CA CYS A 42 1.61 -16.57 -0.55
C CYS A 42 1.71 -17.44 -1.80
N SER A 43 1.10 -16.97 -2.89
CA SER A 43 1.38 -17.51 -4.21
C SER A 43 2.78 -17.02 -4.59
N GLU A 44 3.82 -17.74 -4.15
CA GLU A 44 5.11 -17.68 -4.82
C GLU A 44 4.99 -18.52 -6.11
N SER A 45 4.35 -17.93 -7.11
CA SER A 45 4.55 -18.34 -8.49
C SER A 45 5.96 -17.89 -8.88
N ASN A 46 6.89 -18.84 -8.91
CA ASN A 46 8.20 -18.67 -9.56
C ASN A 46 8.03 -18.61 -11.09
N ASP A 47 7.15 -17.73 -11.57
CA ASP A 47 7.19 -17.25 -12.94
C ASP A 47 8.08 -16.01 -12.89
N SER A 48 9.34 -16.18 -13.29
CA SER A 48 10.28 -15.07 -13.41
C SER A 48 9.85 -14.21 -14.59
N HIS A 49 8.79 -13.43 -14.40
CA HIS A 49 8.41 -12.37 -15.31
C HIS A 49 9.52 -11.32 -15.28
N PRO A 50 9.93 -10.78 -16.45
CA PRO A 50 10.85 -9.65 -16.46
C PRO A 50 10.28 -8.52 -15.61
N THR A 51 11.15 -7.87 -14.83
CA THR A 51 10.79 -6.72 -13.99
C THR A 51 11.52 -5.47 -14.46
N GLY A 52 10.83 -4.34 -14.44
CA GLY A 52 11.39 -3.02 -14.71
C GLY A 52 11.55 -2.20 -13.44
N LYS A 53 12.50 -1.26 -13.48
CA LYS A 53 12.72 -0.31 -12.38
C LYS A 53 11.85 0.92 -12.55
N ILE A 54 11.29 1.38 -11.45
CA ILE A 54 10.51 2.62 -11.39
C ILE A 54 11.01 3.48 -10.25
N THR A 55 11.18 4.77 -10.53
CA THR A 55 11.52 5.80 -9.56
C THR A 55 10.46 6.89 -9.60
N VAL A 56 10.04 7.38 -8.44
CA VAL A 56 9.06 8.44 -8.33
C VAL A 56 9.61 9.55 -7.44
N SER A 57 9.80 10.72 -8.03
CA SER A 57 10.26 11.94 -7.37
C SER A 57 9.16 13.01 -7.36
N MET A 58 9.32 14.02 -6.49
CA MET A 58 8.40 15.15 -6.36
C MET A 58 9.15 16.48 -6.34
N THR A 59 8.54 17.46 -7.00
CA THR A 59 8.91 18.88 -7.02
C THR A 59 7.64 19.70 -6.72
N ASP A 60 7.80 20.99 -6.47
CA ASP A 60 6.73 21.97 -6.35
C ASP A 60 6.96 23.17 -7.28
N SER A 61 5.87 23.85 -7.61
CA SER A 61 5.86 25.12 -8.31
C SER A 61 5.67 26.28 -7.31
N ILE A 62 6.00 27.50 -7.75
CA ILE A 62 6.03 28.67 -6.87
C ILE A 62 4.67 28.87 -6.15
N ALA A 63 4.72 28.89 -4.81
CA ALA A 63 3.57 29.17 -3.95
C ALA A 63 3.84 30.31 -2.96
N ASN A 64 2.79 31.05 -2.59
CA ASN A 64 2.88 32.22 -1.71
C ASN A 64 2.59 31.87 -0.23
N TYR A 65 3.31 30.89 0.31
CA TYR A 65 3.21 30.45 1.70
C TYR A 65 4.60 30.37 2.35
N LEU A 66 4.68 30.28 3.68
CA LEU A 66 5.98 30.05 4.34
C LEU A 66 6.37 28.57 4.36
N ALA A 67 5.38 27.69 4.52
CA ALA A 67 5.55 26.25 4.39
C ALA A 67 4.19 25.60 4.06
N VAL A 68 4.24 24.52 3.30
CA VAL A 68 3.11 23.62 3.06
C VAL A 68 3.59 22.21 3.36
N ASN A 69 3.24 21.72 4.54
CA ASN A 69 3.66 20.42 5.04
C ASN A 69 2.64 19.35 4.66
N VAL A 70 3.09 18.30 3.97
CA VAL A 70 2.26 17.18 3.52
C VAL A 70 2.78 15.86 4.05
N ASP A 71 1.92 15.09 4.71
CA ASP A 71 2.20 13.77 5.26
C ASP A 71 2.04 12.70 4.17
N VAL A 72 3.14 12.25 3.59
CA VAL A 72 3.19 11.18 2.59
C VAL A 72 3.25 9.83 3.28
N LYS A 73 2.35 8.90 2.91
CA LYS A 73 2.28 7.56 3.52
C LYS A 73 2.73 6.44 2.60
N ALA A 74 2.27 6.46 1.35
CA ALA A 74 2.53 5.38 0.40
C ALA A 74 2.30 5.84 -1.04
N LEU A 75 2.98 5.19 -1.98
CA LEU A 75 2.72 5.28 -3.41
C LEU A 75 2.33 3.91 -3.95
N ARG A 76 1.24 3.88 -4.71
CA ARG A 76 0.76 2.67 -5.38
C ARG A 76 0.71 2.86 -6.88
N VAL A 77 1.15 1.85 -7.61
CA VAL A 77 1.24 1.85 -9.07
C VAL A 77 0.26 0.83 -9.63
N HIS A 78 -0.46 1.21 -10.67
CA HIS A 78 -1.41 0.34 -11.37
C HIS A 78 -0.78 -0.15 -12.67
N VAL A 79 -0.41 -1.42 -12.71
CA VAL A 79 0.33 -2.04 -13.81
C VAL A 79 -0.51 -3.11 -14.46
N THR A 80 -0.51 -3.14 -15.79
CA THR A 80 -0.97 -4.28 -16.59
C THR A 80 0.26 -5.02 -17.11
N PRO A 81 0.58 -6.20 -16.57
CA PRO A 81 1.75 -6.96 -17.00
C PRO A 81 1.72 -7.25 -18.52
N ALA A 82 2.89 -7.29 -19.16
CA ALA A 82 3.02 -7.39 -20.63
C ALA A 82 2.38 -8.67 -21.21
N ASP A 83 2.43 -9.78 -20.48
CA ASP A 83 1.80 -11.06 -20.83
C ASP A 83 0.26 -11.00 -20.83
N ASN A 84 -0.32 -9.94 -20.25
CA ASN A 84 -1.75 -9.71 -20.18
C ASN A 84 -2.22 -8.57 -21.11
N LEU A 85 -1.34 -8.04 -21.96
CA LEU A 85 -1.72 -7.12 -23.03
C LEU A 85 -2.28 -7.93 -24.21
N ALA A 86 -3.41 -7.50 -24.76
CA ALA A 86 -4.01 -8.18 -25.91
C ALA A 86 -3.16 -7.96 -27.18
N ASP A 87 -3.23 -8.88 -28.15
CA ASP A 87 -2.52 -8.87 -29.45
C ASP A 87 -2.70 -7.59 -30.30
N ASN A 88 -3.54 -6.65 -29.87
CA ASN A 88 -3.86 -5.39 -30.54
C ASN A 88 -3.52 -4.13 -29.72
N ASP A 89 -2.61 -4.24 -28.74
CA ASP A 89 -2.24 -3.17 -27.78
C ASP A 89 -3.43 -2.61 -26.99
N SER A 90 -4.58 -3.30 -26.96
CA SER A 90 -5.68 -2.91 -26.09
C SER A 90 -5.41 -3.41 -24.67
N VAL A 91 -5.28 -2.48 -23.74
CA VAL A 91 -5.12 -2.76 -22.31
C VAL A 91 -6.46 -3.27 -21.78
N SER A 92 -6.54 -4.56 -21.47
CA SER A 92 -7.65 -5.09 -20.68
C SER A 92 -7.47 -4.63 -19.23
N LEU A 93 -8.27 -3.67 -18.78
CA LEU A 93 -8.18 -3.16 -17.39
C LEU A 93 -8.51 -4.23 -16.34
N ASP A 94 -9.10 -5.35 -16.75
CA ASP A 94 -9.44 -6.48 -15.88
C ASP A 94 -8.23 -7.34 -15.48
N SER A 95 -7.08 -7.18 -16.15
CA SER A 95 -5.81 -7.84 -15.81
C SER A 95 -4.82 -6.91 -15.08
N SER A 96 -5.20 -5.66 -14.82
CA SER A 96 -4.35 -4.74 -14.09
C SER A 96 -4.29 -5.04 -12.59
N GLN A 97 -3.12 -4.82 -11.98
CA GLN A 97 -2.87 -5.06 -10.57
C GLN A 97 -2.28 -3.81 -9.90
N TRP A 98 -2.53 -3.67 -8.60
CA TRP A 98 -1.93 -2.61 -7.77
C TRP A 98 -0.69 -3.14 -7.07
N PHE A 99 0.40 -2.41 -7.20
CA PHE A 99 1.66 -2.65 -6.49
C PHE A 99 1.97 -1.46 -5.60
N GLU A 100 2.47 -1.70 -4.40
CA GLU A 100 2.93 -0.65 -3.49
C GLU A 100 4.46 -0.54 -3.60
N LEU A 101 4.96 0.68 -3.78
CA LEU A 101 6.40 0.94 -3.89
C LEU A 101 7.03 1.08 -2.50
N GLU A 102 8.35 0.88 -2.42
CA GLU A 102 9.12 1.28 -1.25
C GLU A 102 9.09 2.80 -1.13
N THR A 103 8.20 3.30 -0.26
CA THR A 103 7.93 4.74 -0.11
C THR A 103 8.69 5.31 1.08
N HIS A 104 9.40 6.41 0.87
CA HIS A 104 9.92 7.27 1.93
C HIS A 104 8.75 8.03 2.58
N ALA A 105 8.06 7.38 3.51
CA ALA A 105 6.95 8.02 4.22
C ALA A 105 7.47 9.10 5.18
N GLY A 106 6.78 10.23 5.25
CA GLY A 106 7.20 11.36 6.07
C GLY A 106 6.40 12.63 5.80
N VAL A 107 6.65 13.66 6.60
CA VAL A 107 6.09 14.99 6.38
C VAL A 107 7.09 15.81 5.59
N TYR A 108 6.67 16.27 4.42
CA TYR A 108 7.48 17.04 3.48
C TYR A 108 6.97 18.48 3.43
N ASN A 109 7.85 19.46 3.59
CA ASN A 109 7.53 20.83 3.20
C ASN A 109 7.69 20.94 1.68
N LEU A 110 6.58 21.09 0.95
CA LEU A 110 6.59 21.12 -0.51
C LEU A 110 7.49 22.24 -1.06
N LEU A 111 7.54 23.38 -0.35
CA LEU A 111 8.28 24.56 -0.79
C LEU A 111 9.81 24.38 -0.70
N ASP A 112 10.30 23.31 -0.06
CA ASP A 112 11.73 22.96 -0.06
C ASP A 112 12.18 22.38 -1.41
N PHE A 113 11.22 21.97 -2.26
CA PHE A 113 11.43 21.31 -3.55
C PHE A 113 10.96 22.18 -4.71
N SER A 114 11.18 23.48 -4.62
CA SER A 114 10.94 24.45 -5.71
C SER A 114 12.23 24.81 -6.44
N ASP A 115 12.12 25.54 -7.55
CA ASP A 115 13.27 26.08 -8.31
C ASP A 115 14.26 24.99 -8.81
N GLY A 116 13.71 23.88 -9.31
CA GLY A 116 14.49 22.79 -9.89
C GLY A 116 15.09 21.81 -8.89
N VAL A 117 14.68 21.90 -7.61
CA VAL A 117 15.02 20.92 -6.57
C VAL A 117 13.90 19.90 -6.47
N ASP A 118 14.25 18.60 -6.47
CA ASP A 118 13.29 17.52 -6.25
C ASP A 118 13.65 16.67 -5.02
N THR A 119 12.76 15.73 -4.70
CA THR A 119 13.00 14.68 -3.70
C THR A 119 12.48 13.35 -4.18
N LEU A 120 13.23 12.28 -3.90
CA LEU A 120 12.78 10.91 -4.07
C LEU A 120 11.64 10.61 -3.09
N LEU A 121 10.49 10.15 -3.60
CA LEU A 121 9.37 9.69 -2.79
C LEU A 121 9.31 8.18 -2.69
N ALA A 122 9.53 7.46 -3.79
CA ALA A 122 9.47 6.01 -3.79
C ALA A 122 10.25 5.40 -4.96
N GLN A 123 10.61 4.13 -4.80
CA GLN A 123 11.21 3.33 -5.86
C GLN A 123 10.78 1.87 -5.74
N GLY A 124 11.00 1.09 -6.80
CA GLY A 124 10.77 -0.35 -6.75
C GLY A 124 11.02 -1.05 -8.09
N GLU A 125 10.87 -2.37 -8.06
CA GLU A 125 10.88 -3.23 -9.24
C GLU A 125 9.49 -3.84 -9.39
N LEU A 126 8.88 -3.67 -10.57
CA LEU A 126 7.53 -4.14 -10.89
C LEU A 126 7.58 -5.01 -12.16
N PRO A 127 6.61 -5.91 -12.40
CA PRO A 127 6.51 -6.63 -13.66
C PRO A 127 6.48 -5.66 -14.85
N VAL A 128 7.25 -5.96 -15.91
CA VAL A 128 7.21 -5.15 -17.14
C VAL A 128 5.80 -5.17 -17.73
N GLY A 129 5.43 -4.07 -18.39
CA GLY A 129 4.09 -3.88 -18.93
C GLY A 129 3.66 -2.43 -18.93
N TYR A 130 2.36 -2.17 -18.81
CA TYR A 130 1.80 -0.84 -18.96
C TYR A 130 1.40 -0.21 -17.62
N VAL A 131 2.00 0.93 -17.30
CA VAL A 131 1.72 1.75 -16.11
C VAL A 131 0.67 2.80 -16.46
N SER A 132 -0.56 2.58 -16.01
CA SER A 132 -1.69 3.48 -16.32
C SER A 132 -1.78 4.66 -15.35
N GLN A 133 -1.60 4.40 -14.06
CA GLN A 133 -1.80 5.41 -13.02
C GLN A 133 -0.98 5.11 -11.78
N ILE A 134 -0.73 6.17 -11.02
CA ILE A 134 -0.16 6.12 -9.68
C ILE A 134 -1.13 6.76 -8.70
N ARG A 135 -1.13 6.29 -7.46
CA ARG A 135 -1.89 6.88 -6.37
C ARG A 135 -0.97 7.25 -5.22
N LEU A 136 -0.94 8.54 -4.89
CA LEU A 136 -0.29 9.09 -3.72
C LEU A 136 -1.24 9.03 -2.53
N ILE A 137 -0.86 8.30 -1.48
CA ILE A 137 -1.62 8.19 -0.24
C ILE A 137 -1.05 9.20 0.76
N LEU A 138 -1.92 10.08 1.26
CA LEU A 138 -1.57 11.09 2.26
C LEU A 138 -2.17 10.76 3.63
N GLY A 139 -1.44 11.13 4.67
CA GLY A 139 -1.85 11.03 6.06
C GLY A 139 -2.62 12.25 6.52
N GLU A 140 -2.77 12.38 7.83
CA GLU A 140 -3.57 13.44 8.45
C GLU A 140 -2.71 14.62 8.93
N ASN A 141 -1.38 14.45 9.02
CA ASN A 141 -0.48 15.44 9.58
C ASN A 141 -0.06 16.52 8.56
N ASN A 142 -1.04 17.11 7.88
CA ASN A 142 -0.81 18.16 6.89
C ASN A 142 -1.04 19.54 7.52
N SER A 143 -0.20 20.51 7.19
CA SER A 143 -0.34 21.88 7.71
C SER A 143 0.17 22.93 6.73
N ILE A 144 -0.29 24.16 6.92
CA ILE A 144 0.20 25.35 6.25
C ILE A 144 0.75 26.32 7.30
N VAL A 145 1.92 26.89 7.03
CA VAL A 145 2.52 27.94 7.85
C VAL A 145 2.36 29.27 7.13
N THR A 146 1.80 30.24 7.85
CA THR A 146 1.62 31.62 7.42
C THR A 146 2.50 32.55 8.26
N LEU A 147 2.55 33.83 7.92
CA LEU A 147 3.29 34.84 8.69
C LEU A 147 2.83 34.94 10.16
N THR A 148 1.59 34.57 10.46
CA THR A 148 0.97 34.81 11.77
C THR A 148 0.68 33.53 12.56
N ASP A 149 0.42 32.40 11.88
CA ASP A 149 -0.02 31.17 12.53
C ASP A 149 0.22 29.93 11.65
N THR A 150 0.04 28.75 12.24
CA THR A 150 0.05 27.44 11.58
C THR A 150 -1.35 26.83 11.62
N PHE A 151 -1.86 26.41 10.46
CA PHE A 151 -3.18 25.81 10.34
C PHE A 151 -3.09 24.38 9.85
N ALA A 152 -3.90 23.49 10.42
CA ALA A 152 -4.05 22.13 9.91
C ALA A 152 -4.74 22.16 8.53
N LEU A 153 -4.28 21.34 7.60
CA LEU A 153 -4.91 21.15 6.30
C LEU A 153 -5.73 19.86 6.31
N ASN A 154 -7.06 20.00 6.28
CA ASN A 154 -7.94 18.84 6.24
C ASN A 154 -8.07 18.31 4.81
N ILE A 155 -8.02 16.99 4.63
CA ILE A 155 -8.28 16.34 3.35
C ILE A 155 -9.77 15.97 3.28
N PRO A 156 -10.60 16.62 2.44
CA PRO A 156 -12.05 16.39 2.42
C PRO A 156 -12.44 15.02 1.83
N SER A 157 -11.62 14.51 0.90
CA SER A 157 -11.77 13.20 0.25
C SER A 157 -10.44 12.78 -0.40
N GLY A 158 -10.23 11.47 -0.59
CA GLY A 158 -9.07 10.92 -1.30
C GLY A 158 -7.97 10.30 -0.43
N SER A 159 -8.02 10.44 0.90
CA SER A 159 -7.01 9.83 1.80
C SER A 159 -6.98 8.30 1.71
N THR A 160 -8.14 7.63 1.70
CA THR A 160 -8.20 6.16 1.70
C THR A 160 -7.87 5.53 0.35
N SER A 161 -8.33 6.15 -0.75
CA SER A 161 -8.11 5.62 -2.11
C SER A 161 -6.80 6.07 -2.73
N GLY A 162 -6.26 7.21 -2.28
CA GLY A 162 -5.11 7.93 -2.84
C GLY A 162 -5.50 8.93 -3.93
N PHE A 163 -4.63 9.93 -4.11
CA PHE A 163 -4.71 10.94 -5.16
C PHE A 163 -4.14 10.40 -6.45
N LYS A 164 -4.97 10.33 -7.48
CA LYS A 164 -4.64 9.71 -8.77
C LYS A 164 -3.80 10.65 -9.64
N ILE A 165 -2.67 10.15 -10.12
CA ILE A 165 -1.87 10.70 -11.21
C ILE A 165 -1.97 9.74 -12.40
N LEU A 166 -2.23 10.25 -13.61
CA LEU A 166 -2.18 9.45 -14.83
C LEU A 166 -0.74 9.39 -15.33
N VAL A 167 -0.26 8.19 -15.65
CA VAL A 167 1.10 7.97 -16.15
C VAL A 167 1.06 7.58 -17.62
N ASN A 168 0.35 6.49 -17.93
CA ASN A 168 0.13 5.99 -19.29
C ASN A 168 1.43 5.70 -20.06
N GLN A 169 2.41 5.07 -19.39
CA GLN A 169 3.72 4.75 -19.97
C GLN A 169 4.03 3.26 -19.88
N GLU A 170 4.91 2.79 -20.76
CA GLU A 170 5.44 1.43 -20.71
C GLU A 170 6.59 1.33 -19.71
N LEU A 171 6.61 0.24 -18.94
CA LEU A 171 7.70 -0.15 -18.08
C LEU A 171 8.42 -1.34 -18.72
N THR A 172 9.71 -1.16 -19.02
CA THR A 172 10.57 -2.18 -19.65
C THR A 172 11.63 -2.68 -18.67
N ASP A 173 12.35 -3.74 -19.05
CA ASP A 173 13.49 -4.28 -18.28
C ASP A 173 14.84 -3.64 -18.68
N VAL A 174 14.84 -2.71 -19.64
CA VAL A 174 16.05 -2.08 -20.20
C VAL A 174 16.37 -0.76 -19.50
N GLU A 175 15.38 0.11 -19.36
CA GLU A 175 15.53 1.46 -18.81
C GLU A 175 14.64 1.67 -17.58
N SER A 176 15.08 2.54 -16.67
CA SER A 176 14.29 2.94 -15.52
C SER A 176 13.16 3.87 -15.98
N LEU A 177 11.94 3.61 -15.50
CA LEU A 177 10.84 4.54 -15.62
C LEU A 177 10.94 5.58 -14.49
N ASP A 178 11.60 6.70 -14.79
CA ASP A 178 11.78 7.79 -13.83
C ASP A 178 10.66 8.83 -13.99
N LEU A 179 9.82 8.95 -12.97
CA LEU A 179 8.66 9.83 -12.95
C LEU A 179 8.90 10.99 -11.99
N LEU A 180 8.65 12.21 -12.46
CA LEU A 180 8.66 13.40 -11.63
C LEU A 180 7.25 13.99 -11.54
N PHE A 181 6.77 14.19 -10.31
CA PHE A 181 5.48 14.81 -10.05
C PHE A 181 5.65 16.23 -9.53
N ASP A 182 5.00 17.19 -10.18
CA ASP A 182 4.81 18.54 -9.66
C ASP A 182 3.57 18.56 -8.77
N PHE A 183 3.78 18.83 -7.48
CA PHE A 183 2.73 19.03 -6.48
C PHE A 183 2.55 20.52 -6.25
N ASP A 184 1.73 21.16 -7.09
CA ASP A 184 1.44 22.60 -7.01
C ASP A 184 0.79 22.98 -5.67
N ALA A 185 1.61 23.40 -4.71
CA ALA A 185 1.18 23.75 -3.36
C ALA A 185 0.24 24.96 -3.38
N GLY A 186 0.49 25.91 -4.29
CA GLY A 186 -0.29 27.14 -4.44
C GLY A 186 -1.75 26.90 -4.85
N LYS A 187 -2.00 25.90 -5.70
CA LYS A 187 -3.35 25.49 -6.11
C LYS A 187 -3.93 24.40 -5.21
N SER A 188 -3.11 23.70 -4.45
CA SER A 188 -3.54 22.59 -3.59
C SER A 188 -4.15 23.05 -2.27
N VAL A 189 -3.80 24.25 -1.78
CA VAL A 189 -4.37 24.80 -0.55
C VAL A 189 -5.64 25.59 -0.87
N ILE A 190 -6.75 25.20 -0.24
CA ILE A 190 -8.05 25.88 -0.38
C ILE A 190 -8.48 26.46 0.96
N VAL A 191 -8.81 27.75 0.95
CA VAL A 191 -9.43 28.43 2.11
C VAL A 191 -10.94 28.46 1.91
N THR A 192 -11.68 27.80 2.80
CA THR A 192 -13.14 27.80 2.74
C THR A 192 -13.72 29.10 3.32
N GLY A 193 -14.97 29.42 2.98
CA GLY A 193 -15.64 30.65 3.45
C GLY A 193 -15.82 30.76 4.98
N ASN A 194 -15.63 29.67 5.72
CA ASN A 194 -15.61 29.63 7.18
C ASN A 194 -14.20 29.63 7.80
N GLY A 195 -13.16 29.91 7.00
CA GLY A 195 -11.77 30.02 7.48
C GLY A 195 -11.08 28.69 7.77
N VAL A 196 -11.62 27.58 7.25
CA VAL A 196 -10.96 26.26 7.34
C VAL A 196 -10.04 26.09 6.14
N PHE A 197 -8.84 25.58 6.40
CA PHE A 197 -7.91 25.24 5.33
C PHE A 197 -8.06 23.76 4.95
N GLN A 198 -8.08 23.51 3.65
CA GLN A 198 -8.19 22.18 3.07
C GLN A 198 -7.01 21.91 2.14
N LEU A 199 -6.55 20.66 2.13
CA LEU A 199 -5.63 20.16 1.13
C LEU A 199 -6.41 19.41 0.05
N LYS A 200 -6.36 19.94 -1.16
CA LYS A 200 -6.87 19.32 -2.38
C LYS A 200 -5.72 19.22 -3.39
N PRO A 201 -4.88 18.17 -3.32
CA PRO A 201 -3.70 18.02 -4.15
C PRO A 201 -3.99 18.22 -5.64
N VAL A 202 -3.22 19.09 -6.25
CA VAL A 202 -3.12 19.31 -7.69
C VAL A 202 -1.77 18.75 -8.11
N LEU A 203 -1.81 17.62 -8.83
CA LEU A 203 -0.63 16.83 -9.17
C LEU A 203 -0.50 16.75 -10.69
N HIS A 204 0.70 17.02 -11.19
CA HIS A 204 1.04 16.92 -12.61
C HIS A 204 2.25 16.00 -12.80
N LEU A 205 2.19 15.12 -13.79
CA LEU A 205 3.38 14.46 -14.28
C LEU A 205 4.15 15.45 -15.16
N VAL A 206 5.43 15.64 -14.87
CA VAL A 206 6.31 16.54 -15.61
C VAL A 206 7.53 15.76 -16.09
N GLU A 207 8.08 16.19 -17.22
CA GLU A 207 9.34 15.64 -17.71
C GLU A 207 10.49 16.26 -16.90
N PRO A 208 11.43 15.47 -16.36
CA PRO A 208 12.53 15.98 -15.51
C PRO A 208 13.39 17.07 -16.17
N GLU A 209 13.43 17.12 -17.50
CA GLU A 209 14.17 18.10 -18.29
C GLU A 209 13.48 19.47 -18.45
N ASN A 210 12.25 19.62 -17.94
CA ASN A 210 11.43 20.83 -18.04
C ASN A 210 11.24 21.57 -16.70
N LEU A 211 12.15 21.37 -15.74
CA LEU A 211 12.18 22.07 -14.45
C LEU A 211 12.79 23.49 -14.53
#